data_AF-A0A7W8Z363-F1
#
_entry.id   AF-A0A7W8Z363-F1
#
_cell.length_a   1.000
_cell.length_b   1.000
_cell.length_c   1.000
_cell.angle_alpha   90.00
_cell.angle_beta   90.00
_cell.angle_gamma   90.00
#
_symmetry.space_group_name_H-M   'P 1'
#
loop_
_entity.id
_entity.type
_entity.pdbx_description
1 polymer ?
#
loop_
_entity_poly.entity_id
_entity_poly.type
_entity_poly.pdbx_seq_one_letter_code
_entity_poly.pdbx_strand_id
1 'polypeptide(L)'
;MAVRFSADGQAYTRALSLGVQTQWALACWAKISVDRNVTSTIWSLGSNSVFDAFTLETDSDGTTAAVLDYEAEQETGTRALTAGTWYYWAVLVNGTSGTVLSRAAGDSSFTVSTWTGGNAGLTLTNLYLGNRFGSDWLNGALAAVKLWSGAALSQAELEAEAWSYLPRRTANLAAWYPLTRAETVDYSGAGRTLSGGSGAATEDGPPIPWRQGRPRRLTPLSVPAEATPGTIAAPWSMPAPGVATGVTEHPSVIAAPWAMLAPEVFTGDPVTPVEAGLLSAPWSMPSPSVQAFKNATVAAPLIAAPWSMPAPAVSVPVNAGDDLDGPGQLSFNGFKLGSGTRYPFIQLDGASVDLPALDNGNVPHPTADGSISGQKLPQSRIITLTTRIRAPRDQIEQAALDFLNGLPAAEADEELPLAIRIMDTIYVGRGAVIRRAAPIDKRFRLGRVEAVVQWELSDPRLYSRALHSATIPDGSAVDVFNAGNRKTRPLVRVPGPAHGPSLTSEQILGDGRSILRVIEFDLEVAAGETLIIDPEHNTATIGGSSKVRYLTGASLAVGSWVLGRGATTIEYATQEGGAPPVTVLWRDAWI
;
A
#
# COMPACT_ATOMS: atom_id res chain seq x y z
N MET A 1 19.02 2.19 7.80
CA MET A 1 20.21 2.69 8.51
C MET A 1 19.87 4.05 9.10
N ALA A 2 20.43 4.38 10.25
CA ALA A 2 20.18 5.61 11.00
C ALA A 2 21.46 6.14 11.65
N VAL A 3 21.45 7.40 12.08
CA VAL A 3 22.56 7.99 12.84
C VAL A 3 22.38 7.75 14.34
N ARG A 4 23.43 7.25 14.98
CA ARG A 4 23.49 6.86 16.39
C ARG A 4 24.21 7.93 17.23
N PHE A 5 23.56 8.36 18.31
CA PHE A 5 24.10 9.23 19.36
C PHE A 5 24.22 8.44 20.65
N SER A 6 25.42 8.23 21.16
CA SER A 6 25.72 7.40 22.34
C SER A 6 26.51 8.12 23.43
N ALA A 7 26.92 9.37 23.20
CA ALA A 7 27.65 10.18 24.15
C ALA A 7 27.35 11.67 23.98
N ASP A 8 27.67 12.44 25.02
CA ASP A 8 27.62 13.89 24.97
C ASP A 8 28.52 14.47 23.86
N GLY A 9 28.12 15.61 23.29
CA GLY A 9 28.78 16.25 22.16
C GLY A 9 28.51 15.61 20.79
N GLN A 10 27.86 14.44 20.74
CA GLN A 10 27.36 13.86 19.50
C GLN A 10 26.01 14.49 19.15
N ALA A 11 26.04 15.61 18.42
CA ALA A 11 24.83 16.29 17.97
C ALA A 11 25.07 17.01 16.65
N TYR A 12 24.00 17.28 15.92
CA TYR A 12 24.03 18.12 14.73
C TYR A 12 23.29 19.43 14.96
N THR A 13 23.82 20.50 14.39
CA THR A 13 23.25 21.84 14.52
C THR A 13 23.18 22.54 13.17
N ARG A 14 22.18 23.41 13.01
CA ARG A 14 22.05 24.25 11.81
C ARG A 14 21.31 25.54 12.10
N ALA A 15 21.88 26.67 11.64
CA ALA A 15 21.15 27.92 11.50
C ALA A 15 20.17 27.82 10.31
N LEU A 16 18.88 28.00 10.60
CA LEU A 16 17.76 27.86 9.65
C LEU A 16 17.40 29.19 8.96
N SER A 17 17.48 30.31 9.71
CA SER A 17 17.14 31.67 9.27
C SER A 17 15.80 31.76 8.51
N LEU A 18 14.76 31.09 9.01
CA LEU A 18 13.44 31.03 8.34
C LEU A 18 12.58 32.27 8.58
N GLY A 19 13.00 33.19 9.45
CA GLY A 19 12.18 34.32 9.88
C GLY A 19 10.96 33.85 10.68
N VAL A 20 9.94 34.72 10.78
CA VAL A 20 8.68 34.41 11.46
C VAL A 20 7.88 33.42 10.64
N GLN A 21 7.59 32.26 11.23
CA GLN A 21 6.82 31.16 10.65
C GLN A 21 5.50 31.04 11.40
N THR A 22 4.39 31.25 10.69
CA THR A 22 3.04 30.99 11.19
C THR A 22 2.55 29.58 10.83
N GLN A 23 3.24 28.90 9.92
CA GLN A 23 2.94 27.53 9.51
C GLN A 23 4.23 26.77 9.24
N TRP A 24 4.37 25.59 9.83
CA TRP A 24 5.51 24.70 9.58
C TRP A 24 5.17 23.27 10.00
N ALA A 25 5.96 22.32 9.52
CA ALA A 25 5.86 20.93 9.97
C ALA A 25 7.24 20.29 10.06
N LEU A 26 7.44 19.40 11.03
CA LEU A 26 8.67 18.61 11.16
C LEU A 26 8.30 17.14 11.39
N ALA A 27 8.92 16.24 10.64
CA ALA A 27 8.74 14.80 10.80
C ALA A 27 10.10 14.08 10.89
N CYS A 28 10.17 13.05 11.72
CA CYS A 28 11.34 12.18 11.83
C CYS A 28 10.99 10.80 12.41
N TRP A 29 11.91 9.86 12.24
CA TRP A 29 11.95 8.65 13.05
C TRP A 29 13.02 8.78 14.12
N ALA A 30 12.67 8.41 15.34
CA ALA A 30 13.54 8.47 16.50
C ALA A 30 13.46 7.17 17.31
N LYS A 31 14.54 6.83 17.99
CA LYS A 31 14.63 5.71 18.92
C LYS A 31 15.46 6.14 20.12
N ILE A 32 14.99 5.86 21.33
CA ILE A 32 15.86 5.84 22.51
C ILE A 32 16.53 4.46 22.58
N SER A 33 17.85 4.40 22.73
CA SER A 33 18.59 3.14 22.75
C SER A 33 18.94 2.71 24.18
N VAL A 34 19.12 3.69 25.06
CA VAL A 34 19.33 3.47 26.50
C VAL A 34 18.48 4.49 27.24
N ASP A 35 17.68 4.01 28.17
CA ASP A 35 17.02 4.86 29.14
C ASP A 35 18.08 5.44 30.09
N ARG A 36 18.20 6.76 30.09
CA ARG A 36 19.15 7.48 30.94
C ARG A 36 18.53 7.93 32.26
N ASN A 37 17.22 7.73 32.45
CA ASN A 37 16.44 8.22 33.58
C ASN A 37 16.70 9.72 33.86
N VAL A 38 16.76 10.48 32.77
CA VAL A 38 16.94 11.94 32.69
C VAL A 38 16.48 12.41 31.31
N THR A 39 16.07 13.67 31.22
CA THR A 39 15.69 14.35 29.98
C THR A 39 16.73 14.13 28.87
N SER A 40 16.23 13.73 27.70
CA SER A 40 17.00 13.50 26.48
C SER A 40 16.27 14.11 25.29
N THR A 41 16.94 14.99 24.56
CA THR A 41 16.34 15.74 23.46
C THR A 41 16.59 15.08 22.11
N ILE A 42 15.51 14.74 21.42
CA ILE A 42 15.54 14.14 20.09
C ILE A 42 15.85 15.23 19.05
N TRP A 43 15.05 16.29 19.02
CA TRP A 43 15.33 17.48 18.22
C TRP A 43 14.78 18.72 18.91
N SER A 44 15.40 19.87 18.62
CA SER A 44 14.93 21.18 19.08
C SER A 44 14.98 22.19 17.93
N LEU A 45 13.96 23.04 17.87
CA LEU A 45 13.89 24.23 17.05
C LEU A 45 14.03 25.45 17.96
N GLY A 46 15.08 26.26 17.76
CA GLY A 46 15.35 27.44 18.56
C GLY A 46 14.70 28.71 18.01
N SER A 47 14.12 29.54 18.89
CA SER A 47 13.67 30.89 18.52
C SER A 47 14.80 31.93 18.50
N ASN A 48 15.89 31.63 19.19
CA ASN A 48 17.16 32.34 19.11
C ASN A 48 18.32 31.38 19.49
N SER A 49 19.49 31.91 19.83
CA SER A 49 20.68 31.12 20.18
C SER A 49 20.65 30.51 21.59
N VAL A 50 19.63 30.81 22.41
CA VAL A 50 19.57 30.47 23.83
C VAL A 50 18.19 29.99 24.30
N PHE A 51 17.18 30.00 23.43
CA PHE A 51 15.81 29.59 23.75
C PHE A 51 15.24 28.63 22.70
N ASP A 52 14.63 27.55 23.18
CA ASP A 52 13.79 26.64 22.42
C ASP A 52 12.45 27.29 22.09
N ALA A 53 11.98 27.07 20.86
CA ALA A 53 10.60 27.31 20.48
C ALA A 53 9.80 26.01 20.63
N PHE A 54 10.25 24.96 19.93
CA PHE A 54 9.61 23.66 19.92
C PHE A 54 10.65 22.56 20.05
N THR A 55 10.42 21.62 20.96
CA THR A 55 11.37 20.54 21.24
C THR A 55 10.63 19.23 21.40
N LEU A 56 11.18 18.16 20.82
CA LEU A 56 10.80 16.79 21.14
C LEU A 56 11.86 16.21 22.09
N GLU A 57 11.47 15.95 23.33
CA GLU A 57 12.35 15.41 24.37
C GLU A 57 11.60 14.45 25.28
N THR A 58 12.37 13.65 26.02
CA THR A 58 11.85 12.83 27.12
C THR A 58 11.78 13.64 28.40
N ASP A 59 10.85 13.30 29.29
CA ASP A 59 10.78 13.81 30.65
C ASP A 59 11.98 13.27 31.48
N SER A 60 12.05 13.71 32.73
CA SER A 60 12.99 13.30 33.77
C SER A 60 13.01 11.79 34.05
N ASP A 61 11.99 11.05 33.62
CA ASP A 61 11.96 9.57 33.65
C ASP A 61 12.74 8.91 32.50
N GLY A 62 13.26 9.71 31.54
CA GLY A 62 14.06 9.24 30.40
C GLY A 62 13.30 8.47 29.31
N THR A 63 11.99 8.25 29.47
CA THR A 63 11.20 7.38 28.58
C THR A 63 9.85 7.95 28.16
N THR A 64 9.26 8.88 28.89
CA THR A 64 8.04 9.58 28.48
C THR A 64 8.41 10.76 27.59
N ALA A 65 8.08 10.72 26.30
CA ALA A 65 8.40 11.79 25.36
C ALA A 65 7.18 12.60 24.95
N ALA A 66 7.38 13.90 24.74
CA ALA A 66 6.35 14.81 24.26
C ALA A 66 6.96 15.93 23.41
N VAL A 67 6.10 16.61 22.65
CA VAL A 67 6.47 17.86 21.99
C VAL A 67 6.14 19.01 22.93
N LEU A 68 7.14 19.81 23.25
CA LEU A 68 7.03 20.97 24.13
C LEU A 68 7.11 22.25 23.30
N ASP A 69 6.10 23.10 23.42
CA ASP A 69 6.13 24.51 23.03
C ASP A 69 6.58 25.31 24.25
N TYR A 70 7.84 25.70 24.28
CA TYR A 70 8.43 26.44 25.39
C TYR A 70 7.98 27.89 25.46
N GLU A 71 7.52 28.46 24.35
CA GLU A 71 7.01 29.83 24.34
C GLU A 71 5.56 29.90 24.83
N ALA A 72 4.76 28.86 24.58
CA ALA A 72 3.39 28.74 25.06
C ALA A 72 3.25 27.97 26.39
N GLU A 73 4.34 27.41 26.93
CA GLU A 73 4.35 26.52 28.09
C GLU A 73 3.37 25.33 27.94
N GLN A 74 3.34 24.72 26.75
CA GLN A 74 2.45 23.60 26.45
C GLN A 74 3.22 22.32 26.14
N GLU A 75 2.76 21.21 26.72
CA GLU A 75 3.17 19.86 26.38
C GLU A 75 2.06 19.18 25.58
N THR A 76 2.39 18.53 24.47
CA THR A 76 1.41 17.83 23.63
C THR A 76 2.00 16.55 23.03
N GLY A 77 1.13 15.54 22.83
CA GLY A 77 1.51 14.29 22.17
C GLY A 77 2.34 13.36 23.06
N THR A 78 2.17 13.44 24.38
CA THR A 78 2.87 12.63 25.38
C THR A 78 2.74 11.14 25.10
N ARG A 79 3.87 10.43 25.16
CA ARG A 79 3.94 9.00 24.86
C ARG A 79 5.08 8.32 25.58
N ALA A 80 4.79 7.17 26.21
CA ALA A 80 5.82 6.28 26.75
C ALA A 80 6.61 5.60 25.61
N LEU A 81 7.94 5.71 25.68
CA LEU A 81 8.89 5.11 24.75
C LEU A 81 9.52 3.86 25.37
N THR A 82 9.66 2.81 24.57
CA THR A 82 10.41 1.61 24.91
C THR A 82 11.81 1.71 24.30
N ALA A 83 12.85 1.54 25.13
CA ALA A 83 14.23 1.48 24.66
C ALA A 83 14.38 0.41 23.55
N GLY A 84 15.07 0.77 22.47
CA GLY A 84 15.25 -0.10 21.30
C GLY A 84 14.13 -0.04 20.26
N THR A 85 13.00 0.61 20.55
CA THR A 85 11.86 0.70 19.63
C THR A 85 11.89 1.99 18.82
N TRP A 86 11.63 1.88 17.51
CA TRP A 86 11.52 3.02 16.61
C TRP A 86 10.14 3.66 16.69
N TYR A 87 10.12 4.98 16.83
CA TYR A 87 8.91 5.80 16.83
C TYR A 87 8.98 6.86 15.75
N TYR A 88 7.94 6.96 14.95
CA TYR A 88 7.68 8.09 14.10
C TYR A 88 7.09 9.23 14.94
N TRP A 89 7.58 10.43 14.70
CA TRP A 89 7.08 11.66 15.27
C TRP A 89 6.88 12.69 14.17
N ALA A 90 5.73 13.34 14.17
CA ALA A 90 5.48 14.50 13.33
C ALA A 90 4.75 15.58 14.10
N VAL A 91 5.12 16.83 13.86
CA VAL A 91 4.45 18.01 14.40
C VAL A 91 4.05 18.92 13.26
N LEU A 92 2.87 19.49 13.37
CA LEU A 92 2.31 20.50 12.49
C LEU A 92 1.92 21.70 13.33
N VAL A 93 2.31 22.90 12.88
CA VAL A 93 1.81 24.16 13.43
C VAL A 93 1.11 24.94 12.32
N ASN A 94 -0.06 25.47 12.65
CA ASN A 94 -0.87 26.33 11.80
C ASN A 94 -1.51 27.46 12.61
N GLY A 95 -0.84 28.60 12.66
CA GLY A 95 -1.16 29.70 13.56
C GLY A 95 -1.10 29.23 15.00
N THR A 96 -2.15 29.51 15.78
CA THR A 96 -2.25 29.15 17.19
C THR A 96 -2.66 27.70 17.45
N SER A 97 -2.75 26.87 16.41
CA SER A 97 -3.21 25.48 16.53
C SER A 97 -2.20 24.55 15.90
N GLY A 98 -2.21 23.29 16.33
CA GLY A 98 -1.34 22.29 15.73
C GLY A 98 -1.72 20.86 16.06
N THR A 99 -0.96 19.95 15.46
CA THR A 99 -1.16 18.51 15.58
C THR A 99 0.18 17.82 15.81
N VAL A 100 0.25 16.94 16.80
CA VAL A 100 1.34 15.97 17.00
C VAL A 100 0.83 14.59 16.61
N LEU A 101 1.59 13.89 15.78
CA LEU A 101 1.40 12.49 15.45
C LEU A 101 2.57 11.69 16.00
N SER A 102 2.26 10.58 16.65
CA SER A 102 3.28 9.60 17.04
C SER A 102 2.84 8.18 16.69
N ARG A 103 3.82 7.32 16.44
CA ARG A 103 3.58 5.94 16.03
C ARG A 103 4.80 5.06 16.34
N ALA A 104 4.65 3.96 17.06
CA ALA A 104 5.68 2.94 17.10
C ALA A 104 5.72 2.18 15.77
N ALA A 105 6.88 1.64 15.42
CA ALA A 105 7.05 0.83 14.21
C ALA A 105 6.05 -0.34 14.10
N GLY A 106 5.63 -0.90 15.24
CA GLY A 106 4.64 -1.99 15.32
C GLY A 106 3.18 -1.56 15.40
N ASP A 107 2.86 -0.27 15.51
CA ASP A 107 1.47 0.17 15.64
C ASP A 107 0.72 0.08 14.30
N SER A 108 -0.55 -0.31 14.38
CA SER A 108 -1.51 -0.32 13.27
C SER A 108 -2.16 1.05 13.00
N SER A 109 -2.04 2.01 13.92
CA SER A 109 -2.60 3.35 13.80
C SER A 109 -1.67 4.43 14.36
N PHE A 110 -1.93 5.70 14.00
CA PHE A 110 -1.23 6.84 14.57
C PHE A 110 -1.95 7.33 15.82
N THR A 111 -1.19 7.67 16.86
CA THR A 111 -1.69 8.47 17.98
C THR A 111 -1.66 9.93 17.55
N VAL A 112 -2.80 10.59 17.62
CA VAL A 112 -2.96 11.99 17.19
C VAL A 112 -3.36 12.83 18.39
N SER A 113 -2.62 13.90 18.62
CA SER A 113 -2.94 14.91 19.62
C SER A 113 -3.02 16.27 18.94
N THR A 114 -4.01 17.07 19.31
CA THR A 114 -4.19 18.42 18.77
C THR A 114 -4.19 19.42 19.91
N TRP A 115 -3.76 20.63 19.63
CA TRP A 115 -3.85 21.73 20.58
C TRP A 115 -4.40 22.99 19.90
N THR A 116 -4.93 23.87 20.75
CA THR A 116 -5.40 25.20 20.40
C THR A 116 -4.85 26.20 21.42
N GLY A 117 -4.44 27.38 20.98
CA GLY A 117 -3.88 28.42 21.85
C GLY A 117 -2.35 28.39 21.96
N GLY A 118 -1.65 27.79 21.00
CA GLY A 118 -0.19 27.91 20.84
C GLY A 118 0.22 29.24 20.19
N ASN A 119 1.52 29.42 19.94
CA ASN A 119 2.03 30.68 19.41
C ASN A 119 1.62 30.93 17.93
N ALA A 120 1.06 32.11 17.63
CA ALA A 120 0.57 32.48 16.29
C ALA A 120 1.68 32.69 15.25
N GLY A 121 2.95 32.85 15.67
CA GLY A 121 4.08 33.03 14.77
C GLY A 121 5.41 33.00 15.50
N LEU A 122 6.28 32.08 15.09
CA LEU A 122 7.57 31.81 15.74
C LEU A 122 8.74 32.11 14.83
N THR A 123 9.77 32.76 15.35
CA THR A 123 11.00 32.99 14.58
C THR A 123 11.87 31.75 14.64
N LEU A 124 11.84 30.88 13.63
CA LEU A 124 12.67 29.65 13.65
C LEU A 124 14.11 29.95 13.19
N THR A 125 15.04 30.01 14.14
CA THR A 125 16.44 30.41 13.89
C THR A 125 17.39 29.24 13.81
N ASN A 126 17.20 28.19 14.62
CA ASN A 126 18.15 27.09 14.76
C ASN A 126 17.45 25.72 14.78
N LEU A 127 18.15 24.70 14.30
CA LEU A 127 17.77 23.29 14.39
C LEU A 127 18.89 22.54 15.13
N TYR A 128 18.53 21.76 16.14
CA TYR A 128 19.38 20.85 16.88
C TYR A 128 18.85 19.44 16.74
N LEU A 129 19.74 18.47 16.49
CA LEU A 129 19.41 17.06 16.39
C LEU A 129 20.30 16.27 17.35
N GLY A 130 19.68 15.50 18.25
CA GLY A 130 20.36 14.68 19.25
C GLY A 130 20.83 15.43 20.50
N ASN A 131 20.50 16.72 20.64
CA ASN A 131 20.67 17.48 21.88
C ASN A 131 19.80 18.74 21.90
N ARG A 132 19.86 19.46 23.02
CA ARG A 132 19.27 20.79 23.22
C ARG A 132 20.36 21.79 23.53
N PHE A 133 20.81 22.59 22.56
CA PHE A 133 21.78 23.67 22.80
C PHE A 133 23.07 23.27 23.56
N GLY A 134 23.49 22.00 23.50
CA GLY A 134 24.64 21.50 24.25
C GLY A 134 24.34 20.85 25.60
N SER A 135 23.07 20.75 26.01
CA SER A 135 22.59 19.93 27.13
C SER A 135 21.68 18.78 26.63
N ASP A 136 21.28 17.91 27.56
CA ASP A 136 20.21 16.90 27.38
C ASP A 136 20.43 16.00 26.15
N TRP A 137 21.65 15.51 25.99
CA TRP A 137 22.05 14.72 24.83
C TRP A 137 21.22 13.44 24.67
N LEU A 138 20.93 13.05 23.42
CA LEU A 138 20.17 11.85 23.13
C LEU A 138 21.08 10.61 23.24
N ASN A 139 20.69 9.63 24.06
CA ASN A 139 21.19 8.26 23.90
C ASN A 139 20.21 7.46 23.04
N GLY A 140 20.28 7.70 21.73
CA GLY A 140 19.32 7.17 20.77
C GLY A 140 19.79 7.26 19.32
N ALA A 141 18.85 7.23 18.40
CA ALA A 141 19.12 7.39 16.98
C ALA A 141 18.02 8.16 16.25
N LEU A 142 18.40 8.78 15.12
CA LEU A 142 17.53 9.55 14.26
C LEU A 142 17.64 9.11 12.80
N ALA A 143 16.50 9.13 12.11
CA ALA A 143 16.40 8.88 10.68
C ALA A 143 15.31 9.76 10.04
N ALA A 144 15.49 10.04 8.76
CA ALA A 144 14.48 10.69 7.90
C ALA A 144 13.91 12.00 8.46
N VAL A 145 14.78 12.92 8.90
CA VAL A 145 14.37 14.23 9.40
C VAL A 145 13.97 15.13 8.23
N LYS A 146 12.74 15.65 8.28
CA LYS A 146 12.14 16.48 7.23
C LYS A 146 11.50 17.71 7.88
N LEU A 147 11.79 18.89 7.35
CA LEU A 147 11.23 20.16 7.83
C LEU A 147 10.59 20.89 6.66
N TRP A 148 9.33 21.28 6.82
CA TRP A 148 8.61 22.15 5.89
C TRP A 148 8.34 23.50 6.56
N SER A 149 8.54 24.59 5.81
CA SER A 149 8.32 25.97 6.29
C SER A 149 7.30 26.68 5.42
N GLY A 150 6.42 27.48 6.01
CA GLY A 150 5.38 28.20 5.29
C GLY A 150 4.27 27.29 4.75
N ALA A 151 4.05 26.14 5.39
CA ALA A 151 3.01 25.20 4.98
C ALA A 151 2.45 24.45 6.19
N ALA A 152 1.12 24.45 6.29
CA ALA A 152 0.40 23.57 7.21
C ALA A 152 0.06 22.25 6.48
N LEU A 153 0.88 21.21 6.65
CA LEU A 153 0.59 19.87 6.12
C LEU A 153 -0.68 19.33 6.75
N SER A 154 -1.51 18.63 5.96
CA SER A 154 -2.65 17.89 6.51
C SER A 154 -2.18 16.67 7.32
N GLN A 155 -3.05 16.16 8.22
CA GLN A 155 -2.77 14.93 8.96
C GLN A 155 -2.41 13.77 8.02
N ALA A 156 -3.16 13.60 6.92
CA ALA A 156 -2.92 12.55 5.93
C ALA A 156 -1.55 12.70 5.23
N GLU A 157 -1.10 13.93 4.96
CA GLU A 157 0.25 14.18 4.44
C GLU A 157 1.32 13.78 5.48
N LEU A 158 1.13 14.12 6.76
CA LEU A 158 2.06 13.70 7.82
C LEU A 158 2.09 12.18 8.03
N GLU A 159 0.95 11.51 7.94
CA GLU A 159 0.90 10.04 8.00
C GLU A 159 1.62 9.42 6.80
N ALA A 160 1.46 9.99 5.60
CA ALA A 160 2.14 9.52 4.39
C ALA A 160 3.67 9.67 4.47
N GLU A 161 4.17 10.69 5.16
CA GLU A 161 5.62 10.93 5.35
C GLU A 161 6.30 9.91 6.26
N ALA A 162 5.54 9.19 7.09
CA ALA A 162 6.06 8.18 8.01
C ALA A 162 6.71 6.99 7.32
N TRP A 163 6.40 6.76 6.05
CA TRP A 163 6.66 5.47 5.41
C TRP A 163 7.86 5.45 4.46
N SER A 164 8.61 6.54 4.33
CA SER A 164 9.82 6.55 3.51
C SER A 164 10.87 7.54 3.98
N TYR A 165 12.15 7.23 3.73
CA TYR A 165 13.23 8.21 3.93
C TYR A 165 13.07 9.44 3.01
N LEU A 166 12.69 9.21 1.75
CA LEU A 166 12.46 10.26 0.77
C LEU A 166 11.16 11.03 1.10
N PRO A 167 11.16 12.39 1.08
CA PRO A 167 9.97 13.19 1.33
C PRO A 167 8.91 12.95 0.27
N ARG A 168 7.68 12.62 0.67
CA ARG A 168 6.55 12.50 -0.26
C ARG A 168 6.16 13.87 -0.81
N ARG A 169 6.19 14.90 0.04
CA ARG A 169 5.96 16.29 -0.31
C ARG A 169 7.29 17.04 -0.43
N THR A 170 7.61 17.47 -1.65
CA THR A 170 8.79 18.30 -1.91
C THR A 170 8.48 19.80 -1.88
N ALA A 171 7.21 20.20 -2.01
CA ALA A 171 6.80 21.59 -1.92
C ALA A 171 6.99 22.14 -0.50
N ASN A 172 7.61 23.32 -0.38
CA ASN A 172 7.92 24.01 0.88
C ASN A 172 8.88 23.23 1.81
N LEU A 173 9.61 22.26 1.27
CA LEU A 173 10.62 21.52 2.01
C LEU A 173 11.81 22.46 2.30
N ALA A 174 12.01 22.76 3.58
CA ALA A 174 13.06 23.65 4.06
C ALA A 174 14.35 22.89 4.40
N ALA A 175 14.27 21.66 4.91
CA ALA A 175 15.44 20.83 5.15
C ALA A 175 15.07 19.35 5.06
N TRP A 176 15.98 18.54 4.55
CA TRP A 176 15.83 17.09 4.56
C TRP A 176 17.16 16.39 4.79
N TYR A 177 17.21 15.61 5.86
CA TYR A 177 18.34 14.80 6.25
C TYR A 177 17.90 13.34 6.33
N PRO A 178 18.28 12.49 5.35
CA PRO A 178 17.97 11.07 5.40
C PRO A 178 18.58 10.38 6.62
N LEU A 179 19.79 10.83 7.01
CA LEU A 179 20.56 10.30 8.15
C LEU A 179 20.75 8.78 8.04
N THR A 180 20.98 8.28 6.83
CA THR A 180 21.24 6.84 6.59
C THR A 180 22.66 6.41 6.96
N ARG A 181 23.51 7.39 7.27
CA ARG A 181 24.85 7.26 7.80
C ARG A 181 25.18 8.57 8.51
N ALA A 182 26.23 8.59 9.31
CA ALA A 182 26.75 9.85 9.84
C ALA A 182 27.11 10.79 8.67
N GLU A 183 26.31 11.82 8.48
CA GLU A 183 26.42 12.78 7.38
C GLU A 183 25.83 14.13 7.77
N THR A 184 26.27 15.18 7.09
CA THR A 184 25.82 16.56 7.32
C THR A 184 25.04 17.15 6.15
N VAL A 185 24.88 16.41 5.06
CA VAL A 185 24.35 16.94 3.80
C VAL A 185 22.84 17.15 3.90
N ASP A 186 22.39 18.34 3.50
CA ASP A 186 20.97 18.63 3.26
C ASP A 186 20.60 18.25 1.82
N TYR A 187 19.61 17.37 1.67
CA TYR A 187 19.13 16.89 0.38
C TYR A 187 17.84 17.57 -0.08
N SER A 188 17.33 18.57 0.67
CA SER A 188 16.13 19.34 0.27
C SER A 188 16.35 20.26 -0.94
N GLY A 189 17.61 20.58 -1.25
CA GLY A 189 17.98 21.61 -2.22
C GLY A 189 18.12 23.01 -1.62
N ALA A 190 17.88 23.19 -0.31
CA ALA A 190 18.02 24.48 0.37
C ALA A 190 19.44 24.78 0.88
N GLY A 191 20.39 23.85 0.74
CA GLY A 191 21.79 24.03 1.12
C GLY A 191 22.01 24.19 2.63
N ARG A 192 21.12 23.63 3.45
CA ARG A 192 21.17 23.73 4.92
C ARG A 192 22.09 22.67 5.55
N THR A 193 23.34 22.55 5.09
CA THR A 193 24.32 21.57 5.59
C THR A 193 24.51 21.66 7.11
N LEU A 194 24.30 20.55 7.81
CA LEU A 194 24.49 20.45 9.27
C LEU A 194 25.95 20.69 9.66
N SER A 195 26.16 21.12 10.90
CA SER A 195 27.46 21.18 11.57
C SER A 195 27.46 20.23 12.77
N GLY A 196 28.64 19.74 13.19
CA GLY A 196 28.77 18.78 14.29
C GLY A 196 28.82 17.32 13.82
N GLY A 197 28.27 16.41 14.62
CA GLY A 197 28.23 14.97 14.33
C GLY A 197 29.51 14.19 14.60
N SER A 198 30.54 14.84 15.15
CA SER A 198 31.80 14.17 15.49
C SER A 198 31.57 13.05 16.50
N GLY A 199 32.02 11.83 16.17
CA GLY A 199 31.85 10.65 17.00
C GLY A 199 30.48 9.95 16.89
N ALA A 200 29.51 10.51 16.17
CA ALA A 200 28.25 9.83 15.89
C ALA A 200 28.48 8.62 14.97
N ALA A 201 27.86 7.48 15.29
CA ALA A 201 27.99 6.24 14.54
C ALA A 201 26.79 6.01 13.62
N THR A 202 26.81 4.90 12.87
CA THR A 202 25.66 4.44 12.08
C THR A 202 25.15 3.13 12.65
N GLU A 203 23.84 2.94 12.69
CA GLU A 203 23.20 1.70 13.11
C GLU A 203 22.00 1.34 12.22
N ASP A 204 21.33 0.23 12.51
CA ASP A 204 20.10 -0.16 11.83
C ASP A 204 18.99 0.88 12.05
N GLY A 205 18.35 1.28 10.95
CA GLY A 205 17.34 2.34 10.95
C GLY A 205 15.91 1.81 11.14
N PRO A 206 14.91 2.71 11.13
CA PRO A 206 13.50 2.32 11.18
C PRO A 206 13.12 1.40 10.00
N PRO A 207 12.07 0.56 10.16
CA PRO A 207 11.63 -0.39 9.14
C PRO A 207 10.84 0.30 8.01
N ILE A 208 11.47 1.27 7.35
CA ILE A 208 10.90 2.03 6.23
C ILE A 208 11.81 1.93 5.00
N PRO A 209 11.27 1.86 3.78
CA PRO A 209 12.07 1.86 2.56
C PRO A 209 12.65 3.25 2.23
N TRP A 210 13.71 3.29 1.41
CA TRP A 210 14.29 4.55 0.90
C TRP A 210 13.23 5.44 0.24
N ARG A 211 12.46 4.84 -0.67
CA ARG A 211 11.29 5.42 -1.32
C ARG A 211 10.16 4.42 -1.13
N GLN A 212 9.00 4.86 -0.64
CA GLN A 212 7.82 4.03 -0.81
C GLN A 212 7.63 3.85 -2.31
N GLY A 213 7.55 2.60 -2.78
CA GLY A 213 7.08 2.34 -4.13
C GLY A 213 5.81 3.18 -4.40
N ARG A 214 5.58 3.57 -5.66
CA ARG A 214 4.23 4.04 -6.03
C ARG A 214 3.26 3.04 -5.39
N PRO A 215 2.19 3.48 -4.71
CA PRO A 215 1.21 2.54 -4.20
C PRO A 215 0.84 1.63 -5.35
N ARG A 216 1.38 0.40 -5.34
CA ARG A 216 0.75 -0.67 -6.07
C ARG A 216 -0.56 -0.74 -5.32
N ARG A 217 -1.65 -0.28 -5.96
CA ARG A 217 -2.95 -0.83 -5.62
C ARG A 217 -2.75 -2.33 -5.80
N LEU A 218 -2.40 -2.99 -4.72
CA LEU A 218 -2.91 -4.32 -4.46
C LEU A 218 -4.40 -4.05 -4.34
N THR A 219 -5.09 -4.03 -5.49
CA THR A 219 -6.47 -4.43 -5.51
C THR A 219 -6.48 -5.73 -4.72
N PRO A 220 -7.19 -5.82 -3.59
CA PRO A 220 -7.35 -7.11 -2.95
C PRO A 220 -7.85 -8.04 -4.06
N LEU A 221 -7.02 -9.01 -4.45
CA LEU A 221 -7.49 -10.12 -5.26
C LEU A 221 -8.62 -10.73 -4.43
N SER A 222 -9.85 -10.51 -4.86
CA SER A 222 -11.04 -11.13 -4.32
C SER A 222 -10.86 -12.63 -4.40
N VAL A 223 -10.91 -13.30 -3.26
CA VAL A 223 -10.77 -14.76 -3.11
C VAL A 223 -12.13 -15.32 -2.71
N PRO A 224 -12.58 -16.44 -3.28
CA PRO A 224 -13.67 -17.21 -2.69
C PRO A 224 -13.16 -17.89 -1.42
N ALA A 225 -13.59 -17.40 -0.26
CA ALA A 225 -13.53 -18.12 0.99
C ALA A 225 -14.95 -18.25 1.51
N GLU A 226 -15.40 -19.48 1.75
CA GLU A 226 -16.65 -19.73 2.46
C GLU A 226 -16.41 -19.40 3.92
N ALA A 227 -16.72 -18.16 4.31
CA ALA A 227 -16.74 -17.74 5.71
C ALA A 227 -18.21 -17.55 6.08
N THR A 228 -18.69 -18.34 7.03
CA THR A 228 -19.92 -18.08 7.77
C THR A 228 -19.52 -17.32 9.03
N PRO A 229 -19.64 -15.97 9.09
CA PRO A 229 -19.36 -15.24 10.31
C PRO A 229 -20.38 -15.66 11.37
N GLY A 230 -19.91 -16.05 12.55
CA GLY A 230 -20.78 -16.31 13.69
C GLY A 230 -21.57 -15.05 14.07
N THR A 231 -22.79 -15.25 14.58
CA THR A 231 -23.64 -14.16 15.06
C THR A 231 -22.89 -13.33 16.12
N ILE A 232 -22.67 -12.04 15.84
CA ILE A 232 -22.17 -11.10 16.86
C ILE A 232 -23.35 -10.77 17.77
N ALA A 233 -23.44 -11.44 18.91
CA ALA A 233 -24.37 -11.12 19.98
C ALA A 233 -23.66 -10.27 21.03
N ALA A 234 -23.98 -8.98 21.10
CA ALA A 234 -23.60 -8.10 22.20
C ALA A 234 -24.85 -7.80 23.04
N PRO A 235 -25.23 -8.64 24.03
CA PRO A 235 -26.33 -8.31 24.91
C PRO A 235 -25.91 -7.13 25.80
N TRP A 236 -26.54 -5.97 25.58
CA TRP A 236 -26.41 -4.81 26.46
C TRP A 236 -27.71 -4.64 27.24
N SER A 237 -27.64 -4.59 28.58
CA SER A 237 -28.78 -4.19 29.42
C SER A 237 -28.50 -2.81 30.00
N MET A 238 -29.43 -1.88 29.76
CA MET A 238 -29.38 -0.58 30.43
C MET A 238 -30.08 -0.73 31.79
N PRO A 239 -29.43 -0.40 32.92
CA PRO A 239 -30.09 -0.46 34.22
C PRO A 239 -31.28 0.51 34.24
N ALA A 240 -32.41 0.07 34.81
CA ALA A 240 -33.58 0.93 34.97
C ALA A 240 -33.26 2.07 35.97
N PRO A 241 -33.46 3.35 35.61
CA PRO A 241 -33.35 4.43 36.58
C PRO A 241 -34.55 4.36 37.54
N GLY A 242 -34.29 4.20 38.84
CA GLY A 242 -35.30 4.26 39.89
C GLY A 242 -35.24 5.61 40.61
N VAL A 243 -36.34 6.36 40.63
CA VAL A 243 -36.49 7.60 41.42
C VAL A 243 -37.50 7.36 42.54
N ALA A 244 -37.14 7.68 43.78
CA ALA A 244 -38.02 7.61 44.94
C ALA A 244 -38.19 8.98 45.63
N THR A 245 -39.39 9.55 45.47
CA THR A 245 -40.09 10.60 46.26
C THR A 245 -39.55 12.04 46.35
N GLY A 246 -40.45 13.01 46.10
CA GLY A 246 -40.56 14.25 46.87
C GLY A 246 -40.74 15.55 46.09
N VAL A 247 -39.97 15.76 45.01
CA VAL A 247 -39.92 17.04 44.27
C VAL A 247 -39.59 16.78 42.80
N THR A 248 -39.99 17.69 41.91
CA THR A 248 -39.78 17.61 40.46
C THR A 248 -38.28 17.61 40.11
N GLU A 249 -37.76 16.48 39.66
CA GLU A 249 -36.41 16.35 39.07
C GLU A 249 -36.54 15.72 37.68
N HIS A 250 -35.82 16.25 36.70
CA HIS A 250 -35.71 15.67 35.36
C HIS A 250 -34.41 14.84 35.30
N PRO A 251 -34.45 13.54 34.93
CA PRO A 251 -33.22 12.78 34.74
C PRO A 251 -32.41 13.35 33.56
N SER A 252 -31.09 13.46 33.74
CA SER A 252 -30.14 13.80 32.69
C SER A 252 -30.14 12.74 31.58
N VAL A 253 -29.83 13.16 30.34
CA VAL A 253 -29.63 12.24 29.22
C VAL A 253 -28.49 11.28 29.55
N ILE A 254 -28.80 9.97 29.60
CA ILE A 254 -27.77 8.93 29.59
C ILE A 254 -27.33 8.79 28.12
N ALA A 255 -26.20 9.40 27.77
CA ALA A 255 -25.58 9.22 26.46
C ALA A 255 -24.57 8.07 26.53
N ALA A 256 -24.90 6.94 25.90
CA ALA A 256 -23.95 5.88 25.63
C ALA A 256 -23.60 5.92 24.13
N PRO A 257 -22.42 6.43 23.72
CA PRO A 257 -22.00 6.32 22.33
C PRO A 257 -21.68 4.86 22.04
N TRP A 258 -22.53 4.20 21.24
CA TRP A 258 -22.18 2.93 20.61
C TRP A 258 -21.60 3.24 19.23
N ALA A 259 -20.43 2.68 18.93
CA ALA A 259 -19.90 2.59 17.59
C ALA A 259 -19.95 1.12 17.20
N MET A 260 -20.85 0.76 16.29
CA MET A 260 -20.82 -0.55 15.65
C MET A 260 -19.96 -0.40 14.40
N LEU A 261 -18.89 -1.19 14.31
CA LEU A 261 -18.04 -1.20 13.12
C LEU A 261 -18.89 -1.65 11.92
N ALA A 262 -18.78 -0.93 10.80
CA ALA A 262 -19.46 -1.29 9.56
C ALA A 262 -18.93 -2.66 9.09
N PRO A 263 -19.79 -3.66 8.81
CA PRO A 263 -19.33 -4.87 8.17
C PRO A 263 -18.96 -4.58 6.71
N GLU A 264 -17.69 -4.77 6.37
CA GLU A 264 -17.24 -4.74 4.97
C GLU A 264 -17.34 -6.15 4.37
N VAL A 265 -18.10 -6.29 3.28
CA VAL A 265 -18.26 -7.55 2.53
C VAL A 265 -17.90 -7.28 1.07
N PHE A 266 -16.97 -8.06 0.52
CA PHE A 266 -16.54 -7.99 -0.88
C PHE A 266 -17.02 -9.23 -1.64
N THR A 267 -17.60 -9.07 -2.82
CA THR A 267 -18.08 -10.17 -3.68
C THR A 267 -17.34 -10.21 -5.02
N GLY A 268 -17.14 -11.41 -5.55
CA GLY A 268 -16.66 -11.69 -6.92
C GLY A 268 -17.55 -12.74 -7.58
N ASP A 269 -17.82 -12.60 -8.88
CA ASP A 269 -18.76 -13.41 -9.68
C ASP A 269 -18.16 -14.79 -10.09
N PRO A 270 -18.97 -15.85 -10.34
CA PRO A 270 -20.36 -15.79 -10.78
C PRO A 270 -21.40 -15.96 -9.67
N VAL A 271 -22.47 -15.18 -9.83
CA VAL A 271 -23.70 -15.00 -9.03
C VAL A 271 -23.95 -16.10 -8.00
N THR A 272 -23.41 -15.89 -6.80
CA THR A 272 -23.99 -16.45 -5.57
C THR A 272 -24.55 -15.28 -4.75
N PRO A 273 -25.83 -15.31 -4.36
CA PRO A 273 -26.41 -14.25 -3.53
C PRO A 273 -25.73 -14.29 -2.15
N VAL A 274 -24.91 -13.29 -1.86
CA VAL A 274 -24.40 -13.05 -0.52
C VAL A 274 -25.48 -12.27 0.22
N GLU A 275 -26.24 -12.95 1.07
CA GLU A 275 -27.09 -12.27 2.04
C GLU A 275 -26.20 -11.80 3.20
N ALA A 276 -26.18 -10.50 3.47
CA ALA A 276 -25.62 -9.99 4.71
C ALA A 276 -26.37 -10.66 5.87
N GLY A 277 -25.64 -11.31 6.78
CA GLY A 277 -26.23 -11.92 7.97
C GLY A 277 -27.09 -10.91 8.72
N LEU A 278 -28.24 -11.36 9.24
CA LEU A 278 -29.19 -10.50 9.92
C LEU A 278 -28.49 -9.80 11.10
N LEU A 279 -28.37 -8.48 11.01
CA LEU A 279 -27.83 -7.65 12.07
C LEU A 279 -28.91 -7.53 13.15
N SER A 280 -28.96 -8.51 14.05
CA SER A 280 -29.87 -8.51 15.19
C SER A 280 -29.21 -7.78 16.35
N ALA A 281 -29.64 -6.55 16.61
CA ALA A 281 -29.43 -5.90 17.89
C ALA A 281 -30.68 -6.14 18.75
N PRO A 282 -30.72 -7.13 19.66
CA PRO A 282 -31.79 -7.22 20.64
C PRO A 282 -31.63 -6.05 21.62
N TRP A 283 -32.22 -4.91 21.33
CA TRP A 283 -32.35 -3.83 22.29
C TRP A 283 -33.46 -4.21 23.27
N SER A 284 -33.13 -4.48 24.53
CA SER A 284 -34.12 -4.46 25.60
C SER A 284 -34.10 -3.06 26.22
N MET A 285 -34.98 -2.17 25.77
CA MET A 285 -35.29 -0.98 26.55
C MET A 285 -36.33 -1.38 27.60
N PRO A 286 -36.02 -1.29 28.91
CA PRO A 286 -37.05 -1.46 29.91
C PRO A 286 -38.10 -0.35 29.71
N SER A 287 -39.38 -0.72 29.71
CA SER A 287 -40.47 0.26 29.67
C SER A 287 -40.29 1.23 30.86
N PRO A 288 -40.26 2.56 30.64
CA PRO A 288 -40.24 3.49 31.77
C PRO A 288 -41.52 3.31 32.57
N SER A 289 -41.39 2.97 33.85
CA SER A 289 -42.52 2.87 34.77
C SER A 289 -42.57 4.11 35.65
N VAL A 290 -43.69 4.83 35.63
CA VAL A 290 -43.95 5.97 36.53
C VAL A 290 -45.08 5.54 37.47
N GLN A 291 -44.80 5.46 38.78
CA GLN A 291 -45.85 5.24 39.78
C GLN A 291 -46.19 6.57 40.45
N ALA A 292 -47.42 7.03 40.26
CA ALA A 292 -47.97 8.22 40.91
C ALA A 292 -49.01 7.80 41.96
N PHE A 293 -48.97 8.43 43.14
CA PHE A 293 -50.00 8.28 44.16
C PHE A 293 -50.85 9.57 44.18
N LYS A 294 -52.06 9.50 43.60
CA LYS A 294 -53.08 10.56 43.32
C LYS A 294 -53.00 11.25 41.94
N ASN A 295 -54.14 11.81 41.54
CA ASN A 295 -54.45 12.48 40.27
C ASN A 295 -53.34 13.43 39.79
N ALA A 296 -52.48 12.94 38.91
CA ALA A 296 -51.55 13.73 38.12
C ALA A 296 -51.58 13.21 36.67
N THR A 297 -51.62 14.11 35.69
CA THR A 297 -51.46 13.78 34.27
C THR A 297 -49.96 13.64 33.99
N VAL A 298 -49.52 12.45 33.57
CA VAL A 298 -48.13 12.19 33.20
C VAL A 298 -48.05 12.07 31.69
N ALA A 299 -47.22 12.89 31.04
CA ALA A 299 -46.84 12.69 29.64
C ALA A 299 -45.63 11.75 29.59
N ALA A 300 -45.72 10.65 28.83
CA ALA A 300 -44.58 9.79 28.58
C ALA A 300 -43.51 10.58 27.80
N PRO A 301 -42.21 10.55 28.20
CA PRO A 301 -41.16 11.17 27.40
C PRO A 301 -41.09 10.49 26.03
N LEU A 302 -41.02 11.30 24.97
CA LEU A 302 -40.83 10.82 23.61
C LEU A 302 -39.43 10.19 23.52
N ILE A 303 -39.36 8.90 23.23
CA ILE A 303 -38.08 8.24 22.92
C ILE A 303 -37.74 8.61 21.47
N ALA A 304 -36.85 9.58 21.28
CA ALA A 304 -36.32 9.95 19.97
C ALA A 304 -34.95 9.27 19.77
N ALA A 305 -34.88 8.35 18.80
CA ALA A 305 -33.63 7.72 18.37
C ALA A 305 -33.32 8.17 16.93
N PRO A 306 -32.58 9.27 16.71
CA PRO A 306 -32.17 9.68 15.38
C PRO A 306 -30.98 8.83 14.94
N TRP A 307 -31.21 7.66 14.36
CA TRP A 307 -30.17 6.93 13.65
C TRP A 307 -30.50 6.88 12.16
N SER A 308 -29.52 7.26 11.33
CA SER A 308 -29.50 6.93 9.91
C SER A 308 -28.49 5.81 9.72
N MET A 309 -28.93 4.65 9.23
CA MET A 309 -27.99 3.62 8.77
C MET A 309 -27.32 4.13 7.48
N PRO A 310 -25.97 4.25 7.43
CA PRO A 310 -25.30 4.48 6.16
C PRO A 310 -25.57 3.28 5.23
N ALA A 311 -25.97 3.56 4.00
CA ALA A 311 -26.13 2.51 3.00
C ALA A 311 -24.76 1.84 2.73
N PRO A 312 -24.68 0.51 2.62
CA PRO A 312 -23.45 -0.16 2.28
C PRO A 312 -22.97 0.30 0.89
N ALA A 313 -21.74 0.80 0.81
CA ALA A 313 -21.12 1.20 -0.45
C ALA A 313 -20.16 0.09 -0.91
N VAL A 314 -20.46 -0.54 -2.05
CA VAL A 314 -19.58 -1.53 -2.69
C VAL A 314 -18.75 -0.80 -3.75
N SER A 315 -17.44 -0.70 -3.52
CA SER A 315 -16.47 -0.18 -4.49
C SER A 315 -15.76 -1.36 -5.16
N VAL A 316 -16.12 -1.68 -6.41
CA VAL A 316 -15.39 -2.67 -7.23
C VAL A 316 -14.24 -1.96 -7.94
N PRO A 317 -12.97 -2.37 -7.73
CA PRO A 317 -11.86 -1.84 -8.52
C PRO A 317 -12.03 -2.20 -10.00
N VAL A 318 -11.88 -1.20 -10.89
CA VAL A 318 -11.92 -1.43 -12.35
C VAL A 318 -10.71 -2.27 -12.76
N ASN A 319 -10.95 -3.48 -13.25
CA ASN A 319 -9.93 -4.34 -13.81
C ASN A 319 -9.66 -4.00 -15.28
N ALA A 320 -8.47 -4.33 -15.75
CA ALA A 320 -8.14 -4.17 -17.16
C ALA A 320 -9.10 -4.99 -18.04
N GLY A 321 -9.78 -4.32 -18.95
CA GLY A 321 -10.75 -4.93 -19.86
C GLY A 321 -12.19 -4.91 -19.38
N ASP A 322 -12.50 -4.33 -18.22
CA ASP A 322 -13.89 -4.14 -17.76
C ASP A 322 -14.68 -3.14 -18.62
N ASP A 323 -13.97 -2.26 -19.32
CA ASP A 323 -14.51 -1.30 -20.28
C ASP A 323 -14.79 -1.90 -21.68
N LEU A 324 -14.40 -3.17 -21.92
CA LEU A 324 -14.55 -3.85 -23.22
C LEU A 324 -15.93 -4.54 -23.33
N ASP A 325 -16.87 -3.86 -23.97
CA ASP A 325 -18.27 -4.29 -24.11
C ASP A 325 -18.54 -5.10 -25.40
N GLY A 326 -17.61 -5.14 -26.36
CA GLY A 326 -17.80 -5.86 -27.62
C GLY A 326 -16.52 -6.44 -28.24
N PRO A 327 -16.66 -7.39 -29.18
CA PRO A 327 -15.53 -7.97 -29.89
C PRO A 327 -14.81 -6.93 -30.77
N GLY A 328 -13.50 -7.13 -30.97
CA GLY A 328 -12.69 -6.21 -31.77
C GLY A 328 -12.47 -4.87 -31.07
N GLN A 329 -12.28 -4.91 -29.75
CA GLN A 329 -11.96 -3.77 -28.91
C GLN A 329 -10.67 -4.02 -28.12
N LEU A 330 -10.00 -2.94 -27.79
CA LEU A 330 -8.77 -2.94 -26.99
C LEU A 330 -8.80 -1.73 -26.07
N SER A 331 -8.28 -1.88 -24.87
CA SER A 331 -8.14 -0.81 -23.89
C SER A 331 -6.70 -0.74 -23.43
N PHE A 332 -6.11 0.44 -23.48
CA PHE A 332 -4.79 0.71 -22.94
C PHE A 332 -4.91 1.72 -21.81
N ASN A 333 -4.67 1.29 -20.57
CA ASN A 333 -4.82 2.12 -19.38
C ASN A 333 -6.19 2.85 -19.30
N GLY A 334 -7.26 2.20 -19.74
CA GLY A 334 -8.62 2.76 -19.80
C GLY A 334 -8.94 3.55 -21.07
N PHE A 335 -7.98 3.75 -21.98
CA PHE A 335 -8.25 4.34 -23.29
C PHE A 335 -8.73 3.28 -24.28
N LYS A 336 -10.03 3.32 -24.58
CA LYS A 336 -10.72 2.33 -25.41
C LYS A 336 -10.61 2.64 -26.91
N LEU A 337 -10.26 1.61 -27.68
CA LEU A 337 -10.08 1.58 -29.13
C LEU A 337 -10.92 0.43 -29.72
N GLY A 338 -11.23 0.51 -31.01
CA GLY A 338 -11.92 -0.55 -31.75
C GLY A 338 -13.40 -0.30 -31.99
N SER A 339 -14.17 -1.38 -32.12
CA SER A 339 -15.58 -1.33 -32.48
C SER A 339 -16.39 -0.41 -31.56
N GLY A 340 -17.29 0.40 -32.12
CA GLY A 340 -18.10 1.36 -31.35
C GLY A 340 -17.36 2.63 -30.89
N THR A 341 -16.05 2.75 -31.13
CA THR A 341 -15.26 3.95 -30.81
C THR A 341 -14.99 4.79 -32.07
N ARG A 342 -14.37 5.97 -31.89
CA ARG A 342 -13.84 6.78 -33.00
C ARG A 342 -12.62 6.14 -33.69
N TYR A 343 -12.14 5.00 -33.18
CA TYR A 343 -10.88 4.34 -33.57
C TYR A 343 -11.08 2.86 -33.96
N PRO A 344 -11.96 2.53 -34.93
CA PRO A 344 -12.20 1.16 -35.37
C PRO A 344 -10.93 0.45 -35.86
N PHE A 345 -10.82 -0.84 -35.54
CA PHE A 345 -9.72 -1.68 -36.01
C PHE A 345 -9.75 -1.81 -37.53
N ILE A 346 -8.57 -1.73 -38.15
CA ILE A 346 -8.33 -2.22 -39.51
C ILE A 346 -7.63 -3.57 -39.40
N GLN A 347 -6.58 -3.65 -38.60
CA GLN A 347 -5.74 -4.83 -38.44
C GLN A 347 -5.09 -4.82 -37.06
N LEU A 348 -4.99 -5.99 -36.42
CA LEU A 348 -4.30 -6.18 -35.15
C LEU A 348 -3.33 -7.35 -35.31
N ASP A 349 -2.03 -7.05 -35.21
CA ASP A 349 -0.96 -8.04 -35.34
C ASP A 349 -0.27 -8.24 -33.98
N GLY A 350 0.22 -9.45 -33.74
CA GLY A 350 1.05 -9.77 -32.58
C GLY A 350 0.29 -10.10 -31.29
N ALA A 351 -1.05 -10.14 -31.29
CA ALA A 351 -1.85 -10.36 -30.08
C ALA A 351 -2.03 -11.85 -29.73
N SER A 352 -3.06 -12.55 -30.23
CA SER A 352 -3.46 -13.87 -29.70
C SER A 352 -2.96 -15.08 -30.46
N VAL A 353 -2.84 -15.00 -31.79
CA VAL A 353 -2.48 -16.16 -32.64
C VAL A 353 -1.02 -16.10 -33.05
N ASP A 354 -0.46 -14.90 -33.13
CA ASP A 354 0.90 -14.68 -33.58
C ASP A 354 1.90 -14.99 -32.46
N LEU A 355 2.93 -15.75 -32.82
CA LEU A 355 4.04 -16.05 -31.93
C LEU A 355 5.03 -14.87 -31.95
N PRO A 356 5.50 -14.38 -30.79
CA PRO A 356 6.58 -13.41 -30.75
C PRO A 356 7.86 -14.02 -31.34
N ALA A 357 8.80 -13.15 -31.71
CA ALA A 357 10.11 -13.61 -32.16
C ALA A 357 10.75 -14.51 -31.09
N LEU A 358 11.44 -15.56 -31.53
CA LEU A 358 12.11 -16.50 -30.64
C LEU A 358 13.63 -16.35 -30.77
N ASP A 359 14.29 -16.20 -29.64
CA ASP A 359 15.72 -16.47 -29.54
C ASP A 359 15.96 -17.97 -29.69
N ASN A 360 16.80 -18.31 -30.68
CA ASN A 360 17.14 -19.68 -31.00
C ASN A 360 18.55 -20.02 -30.52
N GLY A 361 18.65 -20.69 -29.37
CA GLY A 361 19.93 -21.14 -28.81
C GLY A 361 20.55 -22.36 -29.49
N ASN A 362 20.15 -22.70 -30.73
CA ASN A 362 20.76 -23.83 -31.46
C ASN A 362 22.25 -23.57 -31.69
N VAL A 363 23.04 -24.61 -31.53
CA VAL A 363 24.49 -24.56 -31.77
C VAL A 363 24.81 -25.43 -32.99
N PRO A 364 25.52 -24.93 -34.01
CA PRO A 364 25.93 -25.73 -35.16
C PRO A 364 26.68 -26.99 -34.71
N HIS A 365 26.37 -28.12 -35.34
CA HIS A 365 27.06 -29.36 -35.01
C HIS A 365 28.49 -29.31 -35.58
N PRO A 366 29.53 -29.62 -34.79
CA PRO A 366 30.92 -29.42 -35.24
C PRO A 366 31.36 -30.40 -36.34
N THR A 367 30.70 -31.56 -36.45
CA THR A 367 31.13 -32.66 -37.33
C THR A 367 30.02 -33.29 -38.17
N ALA A 368 28.81 -32.72 -38.18
CA ALA A 368 27.67 -33.26 -38.93
C ALA A 368 26.80 -32.12 -39.46
N ASP A 369 25.96 -32.44 -40.45
CA ASP A 369 24.99 -31.48 -40.97
C ASP A 369 23.96 -31.10 -39.90
N GLY A 370 23.61 -29.81 -39.84
CA GLY A 370 22.58 -29.30 -38.93
C GLY A 370 23.11 -28.70 -37.63
N SER A 371 22.30 -28.77 -36.58
CA SER A 371 22.56 -28.10 -35.29
C SER A 371 22.04 -28.90 -34.11
N ILE A 372 22.73 -28.78 -32.98
CA ILE A 372 22.29 -29.27 -31.67
C ILE A 372 21.16 -28.35 -31.17
N SER A 373 20.05 -28.96 -30.75
CA SER A 373 18.89 -28.21 -30.26
C SER A 373 19.20 -27.53 -28.93
N GLY A 374 19.12 -26.20 -28.91
CA GLY A 374 19.24 -25.40 -27.70
C GLY A 374 17.90 -24.79 -27.26
N GLN A 375 17.96 -24.02 -26.17
CA GLN A 375 16.79 -23.38 -25.59
C GLN A 375 16.12 -22.41 -26.57
N LYS A 376 14.79 -22.37 -26.54
CA LYS A 376 13.96 -21.42 -27.31
C LYS A 376 13.27 -20.48 -26.34
N LEU A 377 13.59 -19.19 -26.41
CA LEU A 377 13.02 -18.18 -25.53
C LEU A 377 12.27 -17.14 -26.36
N PRO A 378 11.00 -16.82 -26.02
CA PRO A 378 10.31 -15.72 -26.66
C PRO A 378 10.95 -14.40 -26.25
N GLN A 379 11.18 -13.54 -27.23
CA GLN A 379 11.53 -12.13 -27.05
C GLN A 379 10.31 -11.34 -26.58
N SER A 380 10.46 -10.03 -26.38
CA SER A 380 9.34 -9.13 -26.11
C SER A 380 8.27 -9.24 -27.21
N ARG A 381 7.00 -9.08 -26.83
CA ARG A 381 5.89 -9.11 -27.79
C ARG A 381 5.61 -7.71 -28.28
N ILE A 382 5.59 -7.54 -29.61
CA ILE A 382 5.13 -6.30 -30.25
C ILE A 382 3.70 -6.51 -30.72
N ILE A 383 2.77 -5.71 -30.20
CA ILE A 383 1.38 -5.67 -30.65
C ILE A 383 1.19 -4.42 -31.50
N THR A 384 0.79 -4.59 -32.75
CA THR A 384 0.54 -3.48 -33.69
C THR A 384 -0.93 -3.37 -34.00
N LEU A 385 -1.53 -2.23 -33.67
CA LEU A 385 -2.89 -1.90 -34.11
C LEU A 385 -2.81 -0.88 -35.24
N THR A 386 -3.32 -1.27 -36.40
CA THR A 386 -3.69 -0.33 -37.48
C THR A 386 -5.15 0.05 -37.30
N THR A 387 -5.43 1.34 -37.17
CA THR A 387 -6.77 1.90 -36.92
C THR A 387 -7.06 3.06 -37.85
N ARG A 388 -8.33 3.43 -37.96
CA ARG A 388 -8.76 4.66 -38.65
C ARG A 388 -9.48 5.56 -37.69
N ILE A 389 -8.92 6.73 -37.42
CA ILE A 389 -9.60 7.79 -36.69
C ILE A 389 -10.75 8.32 -37.56
N ARG A 390 -11.97 8.30 -37.01
CA ARG A 390 -13.19 8.79 -37.66
C ARG A 390 -13.86 9.83 -36.77
N ALA A 391 -14.05 11.03 -37.29
CA ALA A 391 -14.84 12.07 -36.66
C ALA A 391 -15.38 13.05 -37.73
N PRO A 392 -16.43 13.82 -37.41
CA PRO A 392 -16.80 14.99 -38.21
C PRO A 392 -15.61 15.90 -38.49
N ARG A 393 -15.64 16.64 -39.61
CA ARG A 393 -14.52 17.48 -40.07
C ARG A 393 -14.06 18.50 -39.03
N ASP A 394 -14.99 19.05 -38.26
CA ASP A 394 -14.77 20.01 -37.18
C ASP A 394 -14.20 19.37 -35.91
N GLN A 395 -14.28 18.05 -35.76
CA GLN A 395 -13.85 17.30 -34.57
C GLN A 395 -12.63 16.40 -34.82
N ILE A 396 -12.17 16.28 -36.08
CA ILE A 396 -11.08 15.35 -36.43
C ILE A 396 -9.76 15.69 -35.76
N GLU A 397 -9.49 16.98 -35.57
CA GLU A 397 -8.31 17.45 -34.85
C GLU A 397 -8.37 17.04 -33.38
N GLN A 398 -9.51 17.27 -32.72
CA GLN A 398 -9.71 16.83 -31.33
C GLN A 398 -9.62 15.31 -31.20
N ALA A 399 -10.22 14.54 -32.11
CA ALA A 399 -10.11 13.08 -32.09
C ALA A 399 -8.66 12.59 -32.29
N ALA A 400 -7.85 13.30 -33.09
CA ALA A 400 -6.42 13.01 -33.21
C ALA A 400 -5.65 13.37 -31.93
N LEU A 401 -5.99 14.49 -31.27
CA LEU A 401 -5.41 14.85 -29.97
C LEU A 401 -5.80 13.87 -28.86
N ASP A 402 -7.05 13.42 -28.81
CA ASP A 402 -7.52 12.42 -27.85
C ASP A 402 -6.78 11.08 -28.05
N PHE A 403 -6.54 10.68 -29.30
CA PHE A 403 -5.72 9.51 -29.63
C PHE A 403 -4.28 9.66 -29.12
N LEU A 404 -3.69 10.86 -29.21
CA LEU A 404 -2.37 11.14 -28.66
C LEU A 404 -2.40 11.17 -27.12
N ASN A 405 -3.38 11.78 -26.50
CA ASN A 405 -3.43 11.87 -25.04
C ASN A 405 -3.73 10.52 -24.39
N GLY A 406 -4.54 9.68 -25.03
CA GLY A 406 -4.87 8.33 -24.55
C GLY A 406 -3.75 7.30 -24.73
N LEU A 407 -2.77 7.59 -25.60
CA LEU A 407 -1.65 6.68 -25.91
C LEU A 407 -0.30 7.39 -25.70
N PRO A 408 0.02 7.82 -24.47
CA PRO A 408 1.23 8.58 -24.18
C PRO A 408 2.49 7.75 -24.49
N ALA A 409 3.57 8.43 -24.85
CA ALA A 409 4.88 7.78 -24.96
C ALA A 409 5.35 7.36 -23.56
N ALA A 410 6.02 6.21 -23.46
CA ALA A 410 6.61 5.79 -22.19
C ALA A 410 7.80 6.69 -21.82
N GLU A 411 7.83 7.17 -20.56
CA GLU A 411 8.90 8.04 -20.06
C GLU A 411 10.06 7.28 -19.39
N ALA A 412 9.84 6.01 -19.01
CA ALA A 412 10.80 5.16 -18.31
C ALA A 412 10.48 3.66 -18.51
N ASP A 413 10.69 2.83 -17.49
CA ASP A 413 10.36 1.40 -17.40
C ASP A 413 8.86 1.13 -17.13
N GLU A 414 7.98 2.07 -17.47
CA GLU A 414 6.56 1.97 -17.15
C GLU A 414 5.82 1.10 -18.17
N GLU A 415 5.26 -0.01 -17.68
CA GLU A 415 4.30 -0.83 -18.41
C GLU A 415 2.90 -0.70 -17.83
N LEU A 416 1.98 -0.27 -18.69
CA LEU A 416 0.58 -0.06 -18.35
C LEU A 416 -0.29 -1.23 -18.80
N PRO A 417 -1.45 -1.44 -18.16
CA PRO A 417 -2.37 -2.52 -18.53
C PRO A 417 -2.88 -2.36 -19.96
N LEU A 418 -2.79 -3.44 -20.72
CA LEU A 418 -3.34 -3.58 -22.06
C LEU A 418 -4.35 -4.74 -22.04
N ALA A 419 -5.61 -4.47 -22.39
CA ALA A 419 -6.65 -5.48 -22.52
C ALA A 419 -7.12 -5.55 -23.97
N ILE A 420 -7.29 -6.75 -24.50
CA ILE A 420 -7.64 -7.00 -25.90
C ILE A 420 -8.77 -8.01 -25.94
N ARG A 421 -9.90 -7.64 -26.54
CA ARG A 421 -11.04 -8.53 -26.73
C ARG A 421 -11.11 -9.03 -28.17
N ILE A 422 -10.78 -10.30 -28.36
CA ILE A 422 -10.86 -11.00 -29.64
C ILE A 422 -12.02 -11.99 -29.55
N MET A 423 -13.09 -11.69 -30.28
CA MET A 423 -14.37 -12.39 -30.15
C MET A 423 -14.84 -12.38 -28.68
N ASP A 424 -14.94 -13.57 -28.07
CA ASP A 424 -15.45 -13.74 -26.71
C ASP A 424 -14.36 -13.77 -25.65
N THR A 425 -13.08 -13.81 -26.06
CA THR A 425 -11.95 -13.91 -25.13
C THR A 425 -11.31 -12.55 -24.90
N ILE A 426 -11.11 -12.20 -23.62
CA ILE A 426 -10.35 -11.03 -23.21
C ILE A 426 -8.98 -11.48 -22.71
N TYR A 427 -7.96 -11.00 -23.40
CA TYR A 427 -6.55 -11.14 -23.04
C TYR A 427 -6.07 -9.87 -22.34
N VAL A 428 -5.22 -10.05 -21.32
CA VAL A 428 -4.64 -8.96 -20.55
C VAL A 428 -3.12 -9.11 -20.56
N GLY A 429 -2.41 -8.03 -20.82
CA GLY A 429 -0.96 -7.93 -20.75
C GLY A 429 -0.54 -6.60 -20.15
N ARG A 430 0.76 -6.38 -20.05
CA ARG A 430 1.34 -5.10 -19.65
C ARG A 430 2.37 -4.70 -20.68
N GLY A 431 2.32 -3.45 -21.13
CA GLY A 431 3.25 -2.96 -22.12
C GLY A 431 3.32 -1.44 -22.18
N ALA A 432 4.20 -0.97 -23.05
CA ALA A 432 4.50 0.43 -23.28
C ALA A 432 4.25 0.81 -24.73
N VAL A 433 3.72 2.01 -25.00
CA VAL A 433 3.61 2.52 -26.37
C VAL A 433 5.00 2.91 -26.86
N ILE A 434 5.52 2.15 -27.83
CA ILE A 434 6.85 2.40 -28.43
C ILE A 434 6.77 3.17 -29.75
N ARG A 435 5.62 3.12 -30.42
CA ARG A 435 5.38 3.84 -31.67
C ARG A 435 3.92 4.23 -31.75
N ARG A 436 3.67 5.46 -32.19
CA ARG A 436 2.37 5.90 -32.68
C ARG A 436 2.56 6.82 -33.87
N ALA A 437 1.70 6.72 -34.87
CA ALA A 437 1.69 7.65 -35.98
C ALA A 437 0.26 7.83 -36.48
N ALA A 438 -0.12 9.09 -36.75
CA ALA A 438 -1.39 9.45 -37.37
C ALA A 438 -1.09 10.53 -38.43
N PRO A 439 -0.56 10.15 -39.61
CA PRO A 439 -0.11 11.10 -40.62
C PRO A 439 -1.26 11.99 -41.13
N ILE A 440 -0.98 13.28 -41.29
CA ILE A 440 -1.94 14.24 -41.85
C ILE A 440 -1.87 14.14 -43.38
N ASP A 441 -2.85 13.49 -43.98
CA ASP A 441 -3.01 13.38 -45.44
C ASP A 441 -4.20 14.21 -45.96
N LYS A 442 -4.50 14.12 -47.26
CA LYS A 442 -5.65 14.81 -47.87
C LYS A 442 -7.00 14.38 -47.27
N ARG A 443 -7.08 13.20 -46.65
CA ARG A 443 -8.29 12.65 -46.02
C ARG A 443 -8.53 13.21 -44.63
N PHE A 444 -7.52 13.85 -44.01
CA PHE A 444 -7.71 14.59 -42.76
C PHE A 444 -8.86 15.59 -42.87
N ARG A 445 -8.95 16.33 -43.99
CA ARG A 445 -10.06 17.26 -44.28
C ARG A 445 -11.42 16.57 -44.51
N LEU A 446 -11.41 15.26 -44.77
CA LEU A 446 -12.60 14.41 -44.93
C LEU A 446 -13.01 13.71 -43.62
N GLY A 447 -12.40 14.09 -42.48
CA GLY A 447 -12.71 13.50 -41.18
C GLY A 447 -12.16 12.09 -40.97
N ARG A 448 -11.09 11.74 -41.69
CA ARG A 448 -10.48 10.40 -41.65
C ARG A 448 -8.97 10.48 -41.59
N VAL A 449 -8.37 9.75 -40.65
CA VAL A 449 -6.91 9.61 -40.52
C VAL A 449 -6.58 8.15 -40.31
N GLU A 450 -5.65 7.61 -41.10
CA GLU A 450 -5.11 6.28 -40.83
C GLU A 450 -4.01 6.41 -39.78
N ALA A 451 -4.11 5.61 -38.73
CA ALA A 451 -3.19 5.66 -37.61
C ALA A 451 -2.70 4.27 -37.26
N VAL A 452 -1.49 4.22 -36.73
CA VAL A 452 -0.88 3.00 -36.21
C VAL A 452 -0.37 3.27 -34.80
N VAL A 453 -0.51 2.28 -33.94
CA VAL A 453 0.11 2.26 -32.61
C VAL A 453 0.74 0.90 -32.39
N GLN A 454 1.91 0.89 -31.75
CA GLN A 454 2.63 -0.31 -31.36
C GLN A 454 2.90 -0.28 -29.87
N TRP A 455 2.58 -1.40 -29.22
CA TRP A 455 2.95 -1.67 -27.84
C TRP A 455 4.04 -2.73 -27.79
N GLU A 456 5.04 -2.50 -26.95
CA GLU A 456 6.00 -3.53 -26.54
C GLU A 456 5.61 -4.05 -25.16
N LEU A 457 5.49 -5.37 -25.04
CA LEU A 457 5.26 -6.06 -23.78
C LEU A 457 6.55 -6.81 -23.43
N SER A 458 7.21 -6.43 -22.33
CA SER A 458 8.44 -7.08 -21.87
C SER A 458 8.17 -8.51 -21.43
N ASP A 459 7.00 -8.77 -20.82
CA ASP A 459 6.46 -10.12 -20.72
C ASP A 459 5.63 -10.43 -21.97
N PRO A 460 6.09 -11.33 -22.84
CA PRO A 460 5.37 -11.65 -24.07
C PRO A 460 4.10 -12.48 -23.84
N ARG A 461 3.82 -12.89 -22.60
CA ARG A 461 2.62 -13.66 -22.27
C ARG A 461 1.38 -12.77 -22.26
N LEU A 462 0.29 -13.28 -22.81
CA LEU A 462 -1.04 -12.74 -22.61
C LEU A 462 -1.79 -13.59 -21.60
N TYR A 463 -2.52 -12.95 -20.69
CA TYR A 463 -3.21 -13.59 -19.58
C TYR A 463 -4.72 -13.55 -19.73
N SER A 464 -5.41 -14.50 -19.12
CA SER A 464 -6.88 -14.46 -19.03
C SER A 464 -7.31 -13.23 -18.24
N ARG A 465 -8.45 -12.62 -18.58
CA ARG A 465 -9.08 -11.62 -17.71
C ARG A 465 -9.52 -12.23 -16.37
N ALA A 466 -10.02 -13.47 -16.40
CA ALA A 466 -10.36 -14.21 -15.19
C ALA A 466 -9.09 -14.54 -14.39
N LEU A 467 -9.19 -14.34 -13.08
CA LEU A 467 -8.22 -14.81 -12.11
C LEU A 467 -8.80 -16.07 -11.47
N HIS A 468 -8.01 -17.14 -11.47
CA HIS A 468 -8.36 -18.41 -10.85
C HIS A 468 -7.72 -18.53 -9.47
N SER A 469 -8.34 -19.34 -8.61
CA SER A 469 -7.87 -19.60 -7.27
C SER A 469 -8.06 -21.06 -6.87
N ALA A 470 -7.15 -21.59 -6.06
CA ALA A 470 -7.29 -22.87 -5.40
C ALA A 470 -6.86 -22.73 -3.94
N THR A 471 -7.59 -23.39 -3.05
CA THR A 471 -7.31 -23.46 -1.62
C THR A 471 -6.88 -24.87 -1.29
N ILE A 472 -5.68 -25.03 -0.73
CA ILE A 472 -5.05 -26.34 -0.52
C ILE A 472 -4.89 -26.52 0.99
N PRO A 473 -5.63 -27.46 1.61
CA PRO A 473 -5.45 -27.80 3.01
C PRO A 473 -4.03 -28.32 3.29
N ASP A 474 -3.56 -28.11 4.51
CA ASP A 474 -2.29 -28.67 4.96
C ASP A 474 -2.30 -30.21 4.92
N GLY A 475 -1.24 -30.80 4.37
CA GLY A 475 -1.11 -32.24 4.12
C GLY A 475 -1.98 -32.77 2.98
N SER A 476 -2.49 -31.90 2.10
CA SER A 476 -3.36 -32.27 0.98
C SER A 476 -2.83 -31.78 -0.36
N ALA A 477 -3.38 -32.37 -1.44
CA ALA A 477 -3.08 -31.99 -2.82
C ALA A 477 -4.35 -31.60 -3.59
N VAL A 478 -4.22 -30.63 -4.49
CA VAL A 478 -5.30 -30.13 -5.35
C VAL A 478 -4.80 -30.00 -6.78
N ASP A 479 -5.61 -30.46 -7.74
CA ASP A 479 -5.36 -30.24 -9.16
C ASP A 479 -5.81 -28.84 -9.57
N VAL A 480 -4.89 -28.08 -10.17
CA VAL A 480 -5.18 -26.80 -10.81
C VAL A 480 -4.98 -26.90 -12.31
N PHE A 481 -5.70 -26.07 -13.07
CA PHE A 481 -5.66 -26.11 -14.52
C PHE A 481 -5.31 -24.74 -15.09
N ASN A 482 -4.24 -24.71 -15.90
CA ASN A 482 -3.90 -23.57 -16.74
C ASN A 482 -4.34 -23.87 -18.18
N ALA A 483 -5.42 -23.24 -18.63
CA ALA A 483 -5.98 -23.43 -19.96
C ALA A 483 -5.11 -22.86 -21.08
N GLY A 484 -4.11 -22.05 -20.73
CA GLY A 484 -3.17 -21.45 -21.65
C GLY A 484 -2.16 -22.44 -22.26
N ASN A 485 -1.52 -22.03 -23.35
CA ASN A 485 -0.50 -22.81 -24.04
C ASN A 485 0.92 -22.60 -23.45
N ARG A 486 1.07 -21.73 -22.45
CA ARG A 486 2.34 -21.34 -21.82
C ARG A 486 2.29 -21.49 -20.30
N LYS A 487 3.44 -21.68 -19.68
CA LYS A 487 3.57 -21.67 -18.22
C LYS A 487 3.16 -20.32 -17.62
N THR A 488 2.49 -20.34 -16.48
CA THR A 488 2.08 -19.15 -15.72
C THR A 488 2.79 -19.10 -14.36
N ARG A 489 2.90 -17.90 -13.79
CA ARG A 489 3.57 -17.65 -12.51
C ARG A 489 2.50 -17.30 -11.47
N PRO A 490 2.06 -18.28 -10.66
CA PRO A 490 0.99 -18.08 -9.69
C PRO A 490 1.47 -17.26 -8.48
N LEU A 491 0.59 -16.47 -7.88
CA LEU A 491 0.81 -15.84 -6.58
C LEU A 491 0.33 -16.79 -5.47
N VAL A 492 1.16 -17.04 -4.46
CA VAL A 492 0.79 -17.92 -3.35
C VAL A 492 0.73 -17.15 -2.03
N ARG A 493 -0.26 -17.46 -1.21
CA ARG A 493 -0.49 -16.87 0.11
C ARG A 493 -0.59 -17.97 1.15
N VAL A 494 0.39 -18.04 2.04
CA VAL A 494 0.44 -18.99 3.14
C VAL A 494 0.10 -18.23 4.43
N PRO A 495 -1.13 -18.36 4.96
CA PRO A 495 -1.52 -17.76 6.23
C PRO A 495 -0.84 -18.48 7.41
N GLY A 496 -0.47 -17.73 8.46
CA GLY A 496 -0.03 -18.32 9.72
C GLY A 496 -1.20 -18.66 10.65
N PRO A 497 -1.00 -19.53 11.66
CA PRO A 497 0.28 -20.14 12.04
C PRO A 497 0.71 -21.26 11.07
N ALA A 498 1.96 -21.21 10.57
CA ALA A 498 2.53 -22.24 9.70
C ALA A 498 4.03 -22.37 9.96
N HIS A 499 4.49 -23.57 10.33
CA HIS A 499 5.90 -23.86 10.57
C HIS A 499 6.50 -24.66 9.42
N GLY A 500 7.53 -24.11 8.79
CA GLY A 500 8.23 -24.77 7.70
C GLY A 500 7.36 -25.05 6.46
N PRO A 501 6.65 -24.04 5.90
CA PRO A 501 5.71 -24.29 4.81
C PRO A 501 6.42 -24.77 3.53
N SER A 502 5.88 -25.84 2.94
CA SER A 502 6.37 -26.50 1.73
C SER A 502 5.27 -26.63 0.69
N LEU A 503 5.60 -26.31 -0.55
CA LEU A 503 4.72 -26.38 -1.72
C LEU A 503 5.41 -27.19 -2.81
N THR A 504 4.75 -28.27 -3.20
CA THR A 504 5.21 -29.14 -4.27
C THR A 504 4.22 -29.04 -5.44
N SER A 505 4.70 -28.69 -6.63
CA SER A 505 3.90 -28.74 -7.85
C SER A 505 4.42 -29.87 -8.75
N GLU A 506 3.53 -30.77 -9.14
CA GLU A 506 3.82 -31.83 -10.10
C GLU A 506 2.97 -31.67 -11.35
N GLN A 507 3.62 -31.68 -12.52
CA GLN A 507 2.95 -31.67 -13.81
C GLN A 507 3.29 -32.95 -14.58
N ILE A 508 2.27 -33.74 -14.92
CA ILE A 508 2.42 -34.90 -15.81
C ILE A 508 2.33 -34.46 -17.26
N LEU A 509 3.34 -34.79 -18.06
CA LEU A 509 3.41 -34.52 -19.49
C LEU A 509 2.70 -35.62 -20.29
N GLY A 510 2.32 -35.31 -21.54
CA GLY A 510 1.61 -36.26 -22.41
C GLY A 510 2.38 -37.54 -22.76
N ASP A 511 3.67 -37.61 -22.46
CA ASP A 511 4.52 -38.80 -22.61
C ASP A 511 4.71 -39.58 -21.29
N GLY A 512 3.98 -39.19 -20.23
CA GLY A 512 4.01 -39.83 -18.91
C GLY A 512 5.13 -39.37 -17.99
N ARG A 513 6.04 -38.49 -18.44
CA ARG A 513 7.07 -37.91 -17.56
C ARG A 513 6.47 -36.84 -16.65
N SER A 514 6.97 -36.70 -15.42
CA SER A 514 6.57 -35.62 -14.53
C SER A 514 7.64 -34.53 -14.39
N ILE A 515 7.19 -33.29 -14.21
CA ILE A 515 8.04 -32.18 -13.82
C ILE A 515 7.64 -31.76 -12.40
N LEU A 516 8.53 -32.06 -11.46
CA LEU A 516 8.39 -31.69 -10.05
C LEU A 516 9.07 -30.36 -9.77
N ARG A 517 8.43 -29.50 -8.99
CA ARG A 517 9.01 -28.25 -8.47
C ARG A 517 8.64 -28.09 -7.02
N VAL A 518 9.64 -27.83 -6.18
CA VAL A 518 9.47 -27.68 -4.73
C VAL A 518 9.91 -26.29 -4.33
N ILE A 519 9.14 -25.65 -3.46
CA ILE A 519 9.54 -24.46 -2.72
C ILE A 519 9.18 -24.66 -1.25
N GLU A 520 10.17 -24.53 -0.38
CA GLU A 520 10.09 -24.86 1.03
C GLU A 520 10.86 -23.79 1.83
N PHE A 521 10.29 -23.34 2.93
CA PHE A 521 10.91 -22.34 3.79
C PHE A 521 11.22 -22.92 5.16
N ASP A 522 12.39 -22.61 5.70
CA ASP A 522 12.77 -22.82 7.09
C ASP A 522 12.43 -21.55 7.89
N LEU A 523 11.13 -21.29 8.07
CA LEU A 523 10.62 -20.17 8.85
C LEU A 523 9.26 -20.49 9.48
N GLU A 524 8.92 -19.73 10.51
CA GLU A 524 7.57 -19.68 11.08
C GLU A 524 6.81 -18.46 10.51
N VAL A 525 5.60 -18.70 10.02
CA VAL A 525 4.61 -17.65 9.73
C VAL A 525 3.71 -17.54 10.95
N ALA A 526 3.78 -16.44 11.70
CA ALA A 526 3.03 -16.29 12.93
C ALA A 526 1.51 -16.14 12.68
N ALA A 527 0.70 -16.42 13.69
CA ALA A 527 -0.74 -16.20 13.62
C ALA A 527 -1.07 -14.72 13.28
N GLY A 528 -1.94 -14.51 12.29
CA GLY A 528 -2.27 -13.18 11.77
C GLY A 528 -1.30 -12.63 10.72
N GLU A 529 -0.19 -13.32 10.45
CA GLU A 529 0.71 -13.01 9.33
C GLU A 529 0.38 -13.83 8.09
N THR A 530 0.91 -13.42 6.94
CA THR A 530 0.80 -14.17 5.69
C THR A 530 2.11 -14.07 4.92
N LEU A 531 2.68 -15.22 4.57
CA LEU A 531 3.79 -15.31 3.63
C LEU A 531 3.24 -15.22 2.20
N ILE A 532 3.65 -14.18 1.49
CA ILE A 532 3.31 -13.95 0.08
C ILE A 532 4.50 -14.38 -0.77
N ILE A 533 4.31 -15.44 -1.56
CA ILE A 533 5.29 -15.96 -2.52
C ILE A 533 4.86 -15.48 -3.91
N ASP A 534 5.71 -14.69 -4.55
CA ASP A 534 5.49 -14.10 -5.87
C ASP A 534 6.63 -14.50 -6.83
N PRO A 535 6.44 -15.58 -7.60
CA PRO A 535 7.35 -16.02 -8.66
C PRO A 535 7.52 -15.03 -9.81
N GLU A 536 6.55 -14.14 -10.06
CA GLU A 536 6.67 -13.12 -11.12
C GLU A 536 7.76 -12.10 -10.76
N HIS A 537 7.82 -11.72 -9.49
CA HIS A 537 8.84 -10.79 -8.99
C HIS A 537 10.03 -11.49 -8.31
N ASN A 538 10.05 -12.83 -8.26
CA ASN A 538 11.06 -13.63 -7.56
C ASN A 538 11.23 -13.23 -6.08
N THR A 539 10.10 -12.98 -5.39
CA THR A 539 10.07 -12.53 -3.99
C THR A 539 9.22 -13.42 -3.12
N ALA A 540 9.63 -13.60 -1.86
CA ALA A 540 8.80 -14.15 -0.80
C ALA A 540 8.82 -13.16 0.37
N THR A 541 7.67 -12.73 0.89
CA THR A 541 7.61 -11.65 1.89
C THR A 541 6.57 -11.88 2.98
N ILE A 542 6.85 -11.37 4.18
CA ILE A 542 5.87 -11.22 5.29
C ILE A 542 5.93 -9.76 5.72
N GLY A 543 4.78 -9.06 5.76
CA GLY A 543 4.73 -7.64 6.11
C GLY A 543 5.63 -6.75 5.22
N GLY A 544 5.88 -7.16 3.97
CA GLY A 544 6.79 -6.49 3.04
C GLY A 544 8.29 -6.79 3.23
N SER A 545 8.67 -7.50 4.29
CA SER A 545 10.05 -7.94 4.53
C SER A 545 10.36 -9.23 3.77
N SER A 546 11.48 -9.25 3.03
CA SER A 546 11.91 -10.42 2.26
C SER A 546 12.26 -11.61 3.15
N LYS A 547 11.79 -12.79 2.74
CA LYS A 547 12.00 -14.09 3.37
C LYS A 547 12.69 -15.10 2.46
N VAL A 548 13.19 -14.66 1.29
CA VAL A 548 13.87 -15.55 0.32
C VAL A 548 15.10 -16.25 0.92
N ARG A 549 15.78 -15.64 1.90
CA ARG A 549 16.94 -16.24 2.58
C ARG A 549 16.62 -17.49 3.40
N TYR A 550 15.34 -17.71 3.70
CA TYR A 550 14.86 -18.86 4.47
C TYR A 550 14.48 -20.04 3.55
N LEU A 551 14.72 -19.95 2.24
CA LEU A 551 14.54 -21.11 1.37
C LEU A 551 15.48 -22.25 1.80
N THR A 552 14.95 -23.47 1.85
CA THR A 552 15.75 -24.66 2.18
C THR A 552 16.63 -25.08 1.00
N GLY A 553 17.58 -26.00 1.25
CA GLY A 553 18.40 -26.58 0.19
C GLY A 553 17.63 -27.43 -0.83
N ALA A 554 16.40 -27.87 -0.51
CA ALA A 554 15.53 -28.60 -1.43
C ALA A 554 14.73 -27.67 -2.37
N SER A 555 14.72 -26.38 -2.07
CA SER A 555 13.90 -25.40 -2.79
C SER A 555 14.50 -24.97 -4.12
N LEU A 556 13.63 -24.79 -5.11
CA LEU A 556 13.97 -24.00 -6.28
C LEU A 556 13.97 -22.51 -5.94
N ALA A 557 14.63 -21.72 -6.80
CA ALA A 557 14.46 -20.26 -6.77
C ALA A 557 12.97 -19.90 -6.93
N VAL A 558 12.51 -18.86 -6.23
CA VAL A 558 11.09 -18.47 -6.20
C VAL A 558 10.52 -18.29 -7.61
N GLY A 559 11.25 -17.62 -8.50
CA GLY A 559 10.83 -17.38 -9.89
C GLY A 559 10.82 -18.61 -10.81
N SER A 560 11.34 -19.74 -10.34
CA SER A 560 11.29 -21.03 -11.03
C SER A 560 10.03 -21.83 -10.68
N TRP A 561 9.31 -21.45 -9.62
CA TRP A 561 8.03 -22.07 -9.25
C TRP A 561 6.91 -21.56 -10.18
N VAL A 562 6.42 -22.43 -11.06
CA VAL A 562 5.51 -22.09 -12.15
C VAL A 562 4.48 -23.19 -12.34
N LEU A 563 3.28 -22.83 -12.79
CA LEU A 563 2.30 -23.79 -13.27
C LEU A 563 2.53 -24.03 -14.75
N GLY A 564 2.61 -25.30 -15.14
CA GLY A 564 2.73 -25.68 -16.53
C GLY A 564 1.43 -25.43 -17.30
N ARG A 565 1.41 -25.80 -18.58
CA ARG A 565 0.16 -25.86 -19.36
C ARG A 565 -0.69 -27.06 -18.94
N GLY A 566 -2.00 -26.92 -18.94
CA GLY A 566 -2.92 -27.99 -18.54
C GLY A 566 -2.96 -28.21 -17.03
N ALA A 567 -3.21 -29.46 -16.63
CA ALA A 567 -3.33 -29.84 -15.22
C ALA A 567 -1.96 -29.84 -14.52
N THR A 568 -1.93 -29.37 -13.28
CA THR A 568 -0.79 -29.44 -12.36
C THR A 568 -1.34 -29.75 -10.97
N THR A 569 -0.83 -30.80 -10.33
CA THR A 569 -1.18 -31.13 -8.96
C THR A 569 -0.29 -30.29 -8.04
N ILE A 570 -0.89 -29.60 -7.06
CA ILE A 570 -0.16 -28.83 -6.05
C ILE A 570 -0.45 -29.44 -4.69
N GLU A 571 0.60 -29.79 -3.98
CA GLU A 571 0.58 -30.26 -2.60
C GLU A 571 1.12 -29.17 -1.68
N TYR A 572 0.49 -29.03 -0.51
CA TYR A 572 0.90 -28.13 0.56
C TYR A 572 1.10 -28.91 1.85
N ALA A 573 2.23 -28.70 2.51
CA ALA A 573 2.55 -29.33 3.78
C ALA A 573 3.29 -28.36 4.71
N THR A 574 3.08 -28.51 6.01
CA THR A 574 3.89 -27.88 7.08
C THR A 574 4.51 -28.97 7.97
N GLN A 575 5.55 -28.62 8.73
CA GLN A 575 6.29 -29.60 9.55
C GLN A 575 5.48 -30.16 10.71
N GLU A 576 4.56 -29.38 11.28
CA GLU A 576 3.76 -29.77 12.45
C GLU A 576 2.34 -30.22 12.08
N GLY A 577 1.89 -29.91 10.85
CA GLY A 577 0.54 -30.17 10.40
C GLY A 577 -0.51 -29.22 11.01
N GLY A 578 -1.70 -29.16 10.41
CA GLY A 578 -2.82 -28.38 10.93
C GLY A 578 -2.72 -26.87 10.70
N ALA A 579 -1.81 -26.42 9.83
CA ALA A 579 -1.76 -25.02 9.41
C ALA A 579 -3.02 -24.62 8.61
N PRO A 580 -3.41 -23.34 8.59
CA PRO A 580 -4.51 -22.90 7.75
C PRO A 580 -4.17 -23.12 6.26
N PRO A 581 -5.19 -23.32 5.41
CA PRO A 581 -4.98 -23.70 4.02
C PRO A 581 -4.29 -22.59 3.23
N VAL A 582 -3.39 -22.98 2.32
CA VAL A 582 -2.71 -22.05 1.42
C VAL A 582 -3.62 -21.68 0.24
N THR A 583 -3.54 -20.43 -0.23
CA THR A 583 -4.22 -20.00 -1.45
C THR A 583 -3.23 -19.81 -2.60
N VAL A 584 -3.50 -20.46 -3.73
CA VAL A 584 -2.76 -20.29 -4.99
C VAL A 584 -3.64 -19.54 -5.99
N LEU A 585 -3.13 -18.45 -6.56
CA LEU A 585 -3.85 -17.55 -7.46
C LEU A 585 -3.13 -17.50 -8.80
N TRP A 586 -3.82 -17.74 -9.92
CA TRP A 586 -3.19 -17.71 -11.24
C TRP A 586 -4.10 -17.15 -12.33
N ARG A 587 -3.48 -16.79 -13.45
CA ARG A 587 -4.18 -16.52 -14.71
C ARG A 587 -3.67 -17.50 -15.74
N ASP A 588 -4.56 -17.94 -16.62
CA ASP A 588 -4.17 -18.74 -17.77
C ASP A 588 -3.23 -17.91 -18.66
N ALA A 589 -2.17 -18.54 -19.19
CA ALA A 589 -1.13 -17.83 -19.93
C ALA A 589 -0.96 -18.34 -21.36
N TRP A 590 -1.05 -17.43 -22.32
CA TRP A 590 -0.83 -17.68 -23.75
C TRP A 590 0.44 -17.02 -24.25
N ILE A 591 1.09 -17.66 -25.20
CA ILE A 591 2.22 -17.13 -25.99
C ILE A 591 1.92 -17.25 -27.48
#